data_AF-A0A5C7RAQ3-F1
#
_entry.id   AF-A0A5C7RAQ3-F1
#
_cell.length_a   1.000
_cell.length_b   1.000
_cell.length_c   1.000
_cell.angle_alpha   90.00
_cell.angle_beta   90.00
_cell.angle_gamma   90.00
#
_symmetry.space_group_name_H-M   'P 1'
#
loop_
_entity.id
_entity.type
_entity.pdbx_description
1 polymer ?
#
loop_
_entity_poly.entity_id
_entity_poly.type
_entity_poly.pdbx_seq_one_letter_code
_entity_poly.pdbx_strand_id
1 'polypeptide(L)'
;MINNDYNRSLGSGSVFQTSNSLSSNTTTKNQSNLFLNNGLNDSKELSNGIMNLVQQLLSMLHKGGHPKPDRTPTLNLTSEQETSLKNLLGFSNEAVSLKVLDKQRDKALSAGDVVVISGGITGGEITRHTLTQKDIDQLNGNTSLPQDFIDSRAKWDAASSNAQSVSYTAQNSCFCPPDYTRPMNLTEQNGKIIDATYADTGEAVPSYIRDGLLTMNERFDQLEEAYLSGADRIDVSYDPSLGYPSSVYVDQSFMIADEELSYTIKDLAVAAK
;
A
#
# COMPACT_ATOMS: atom_id res chain seq x y z
N MET A 1 -28.73 6.48 -34.47
CA MET A 1 -28.78 7.85 -35.01
C MET A 1 -28.66 8.82 -33.86
N ILE A 2 -27.48 9.44 -33.77
CA ILE A 2 -27.11 10.76 -33.23
C ILE A 2 -25.70 10.58 -32.65
N ASN A 3 -24.72 10.90 -33.51
CA ASN A 3 -23.33 11.16 -33.15
C ASN A 3 -23.25 12.57 -32.57
N ASN A 4 -22.27 12.84 -31.71
CA ASN A 4 -21.54 14.09 -31.86
C ASN A 4 -20.10 13.97 -31.35
N ASP A 5 -19.20 13.98 -32.33
CA ASP A 5 -17.75 14.06 -32.23
C ASP A 5 -17.31 15.46 -31.80
N TYR A 6 -16.37 15.55 -30.85
CA TYR A 6 -15.59 16.77 -30.65
C TYR A 6 -14.27 16.65 -31.41
N ASN A 7 -14.18 17.36 -32.53
CA ASN A 7 -13.01 17.40 -33.38
C ASN A 7 -12.16 18.66 -33.12
N ARG A 8 -10.85 18.44 -33.14
CA ARG A 8 -9.76 19.43 -33.12
C ARG A 8 -9.90 20.45 -34.25
N SER A 9 -9.46 21.69 -33.99
CA SER A 9 -9.04 22.63 -35.03
C SER A 9 -7.69 23.26 -34.67
N LEU A 10 -6.70 22.98 -35.52
CA LEU A 10 -5.48 23.75 -35.73
C LEU A 10 -5.69 24.53 -37.04
N GLY A 11 -5.37 25.82 -37.04
CA GLY A 11 -5.47 26.68 -38.22
C GLY A 11 -4.62 27.94 -38.07
N SER A 12 -3.59 28.00 -38.92
CA SER A 12 -2.53 29.00 -39.10
C SER A 12 -2.98 30.34 -39.70
N GLY A 13 -2.19 31.41 -39.48
CA GLY A 13 -1.85 32.33 -40.59
C GLY A 13 -1.77 33.85 -40.32
N SER A 14 -0.56 34.38 -40.58
CA SER A 14 -0.20 35.71 -41.15
C SER A 14 -0.14 37.00 -40.30
N VAL A 15 1.12 37.33 -40.00
CA VAL A 15 1.88 38.61 -40.06
C VAL A 15 1.25 39.78 -40.85
N PHE A 16 1.32 41.01 -40.29
CA PHE A 16 1.85 42.22 -40.94
C PHE A 16 2.28 43.30 -39.92
N GLN A 17 3.44 43.90 -40.17
CA GLN A 17 4.13 44.95 -39.39
C GLN A 17 3.54 46.35 -39.60
N THR A 18 3.81 47.28 -38.67
CA THR A 18 4.43 48.59 -38.95
C THR A 18 4.90 49.28 -37.67
N SER A 19 5.82 50.22 -37.87
CA SER A 19 6.92 50.68 -37.02
C SER A 19 6.74 52.09 -36.45
N ASN A 20 7.45 52.39 -35.35
CA ASN A 20 8.17 53.64 -34.98
C ASN A 20 8.48 53.62 -33.46
N SER A 21 9.56 54.13 -32.88
CA SER A 21 10.79 54.78 -33.33
C SER A 21 11.74 54.96 -32.12
N LEU A 22 13.04 54.84 -32.39
CA LEU A 22 14.28 55.25 -31.68
C LEU A 22 14.27 56.12 -30.40
N SER A 23 15.12 55.71 -29.44
CA SER A 23 16.13 56.53 -28.71
C SER A 23 16.98 55.57 -27.85
N SER A 24 18.20 55.18 -28.25
CA SER A 24 19.53 55.84 -28.12
C SER A 24 20.27 55.61 -26.79
N ASN A 25 21.40 54.86 -26.92
CA ASN A 25 22.65 54.81 -26.15
C ASN A 25 22.67 54.53 -24.62
N THR A 26 23.38 53.47 -24.23
CA THR A 26 24.74 53.54 -23.60
C THR A 26 25.39 52.14 -23.48
N THR A 27 26.33 51.87 -24.38
CA THR A 27 27.72 51.35 -24.20
C THR A 27 28.08 50.33 -23.09
N THR A 28 28.44 49.11 -23.54
CA THR A 28 29.56 48.22 -23.13
C THR A 28 29.61 47.63 -21.70
N LYS A 29 29.98 46.36 -21.45
CA LYS A 29 31.08 45.53 -21.96
C LYS A 29 30.69 44.05 -21.88
N ASN A 30 30.72 43.34 -22.99
CA ASN A 30 30.69 41.88 -23.02
C ASN A 30 32.15 41.42 -23.01
N GLN A 31 32.62 40.82 -21.90
CA GLN A 31 33.96 40.23 -21.84
C GLN A 31 33.96 38.94 -22.65
N SER A 32 34.20 39.07 -23.95
CA SER A 32 34.61 37.97 -24.80
C SER A 32 35.95 37.42 -24.30
N ASN A 33 35.96 36.10 -24.03
CA ASN A 33 37.14 35.29 -23.76
C ASN A 33 38.25 35.57 -24.78
N LEU A 34 39.19 36.43 -24.40
CA LEU A 34 40.44 36.68 -25.13
C LEU A 34 41.48 35.69 -24.63
N PHE A 35 41.32 34.43 -25.03
CA PHE A 35 42.43 33.50 -25.12
C PHE A 35 42.37 32.93 -26.52
N LEU A 36 43.37 33.27 -27.32
CA LEU A 36 43.88 32.59 -28.53
C LEU A 36 44.36 33.64 -29.54
N ASN A 37 45.54 34.19 -29.28
CA ASN A 37 46.63 34.35 -30.26
C ASN A 37 47.62 35.38 -29.73
N ASN A 38 48.61 34.91 -28.98
CA ASN A 38 49.94 35.49 -29.00
C ASN A 38 50.92 34.33 -29.10
N GLY A 39 51.87 34.44 -30.03
CA GLY A 39 52.86 33.40 -30.34
C GLY A 39 53.60 32.93 -29.09
N LEU A 40 53.60 31.62 -28.87
CA LEU A 40 54.24 30.96 -27.74
C LEU A 40 55.70 30.66 -28.11
N ASN A 41 56.61 31.58 -27.77
CA ASN A 41 58.05 31.40 -28.02
C ASN A 41 58.86 31.09 -26.75
N ASP A 42 58.22 30.85 -25.59
CA ASP A 42 58.94 30.46 -24.37
C ASP A 42 58.19 29.40 -23.55
N SER A 43 58.85 28.28 -23.27
CA SER A 43 58.29 27.12 -22.56
C SER A 43 58.07 27.38 -21.07
N LYS A 44 58.78 28.36 -20.48
CA LYS A 44 58.63 28.74 -19.06
C LYS A 44 57.35 29.51 -18.79
N GLU A 45 56.94 30.38 -19.71
CA GLU A 45 55.69 31.14 -19.62
C GLU A 45 54.48 30.20 -19.71
N LEU A 46 54.56 29.20 -20.60
CA LEU A 46 53.53 28.17 -20.73
C LEU A 46 53.43 27.29 -19.48
N SER A 47 54.56 26.84 -18.91
CA SER A 47 54.54 26.00 -17.70
C SER A 47 54.02 26.77 -16.48
N ASN A 48 54.34 28.05 -16.36
CA ASN A 48 53.86 28.90 -15.27
C ASN A 48 52.36 29.20 -15.40
N GLY A 49 51.88 29.44 -16.63
CA GLY A 49 50.46 29.60 -16.91
C GLY A 49 49.64 28.35 -16.59
N ILE A 50 50.15 27.17 -16.96
CA ILE A 50 49.52 25.88 -16.64
C ILE A 50 49.53 25.65 -15.13
N MET A 51 50.62 25.93 -14.43
CA MET A 51 50.71 25.73 -12.99
C MET A 51 49.73 26.63 -12.22
N ASN A 52 49.58 27.91 -12.63
CA ASN A 52 48.60 28.81 -12.05
C ASN A 52 47.16 28.33 -12.29
N LEU A 53 46.84 27.85 -13.49
CA LEU A 53 45.53 27.29 -13.79
C LEU A 53 45.24 26.04 -12.95
N VAL A 54 46.23 25.16 -12.79
CA VAL A 54 46.13 23.96 -11.95
C VAL A 54 45.91 24.33 -10.48
N GLN A 55 46.64 25.32 -9.94
CA GLN A 55 46.42 25.78 -8.56
C GLN A 55 45.06 26.45 -8.37
N GLN A 56 44.59 27.20 -9.37
CA GLN A 56 43.27 27.82 -9.34
C GLN A 56 42.16 26.75 -9.36
N LEU A 57 42.29 25.71 -10.20
CA LEU A 57 41.38 24.56 -10.22
C LEU A 57 41.41 23.76 -8.90
N LEU A 58 42.59 23.51 -8.34
CA LEU A 58 42.75 22.87 -7.03
C LEU A 58 42.11 23.69 -5.90
N SER A 59 42.22 25.02 -5.96
CA SER A 59 41.61 25.91 -4.96
C SER A 59 40.08 25.94 -5.04
N MET A 60 39.52 25.78 -6.25
CA MET A 60 38.08 25.63 -6.46
C MET A 60 37.56 24.26 -6.01
N LEU A 61 38.35 23.20 -6.16
CA LEU A 61 38.05 21.86 -5.62
C LEU A 61 38.07 21.83 -4.08
N HIS A 62 39.02 22.53 -3.45
CA HIS A 62 39.11 22.56 -1.98
C HIS A 62 38.06 23.44 -1.30
N LYS A 63 37.47 24.42 -2.01
CA LYS A 63 36.43 25.31 -1.47
C LYS A 63 34.99 24.81 -1.70
N GLY A 64 34.81 23.70 -2.40
CA GLY A 64 33.50 23.11 -2.74
C GLY A 64 33.04 21.96 -1.85
N GLY A 65 33.51 21.87 -0.61
CA GLY A 65 33.00 20.91 0.37
C GLY A 65 31.62 21.33 0.88
N HIS A 66 30.58 21.25 0.05
CA HIS A 66 29.22 21.25 0.58
C HIS A 66 29.13 20.15 1.66
N PRO A 67 28.66 20.44 2.89
CA PRO A 67 28.41 19.38 3.85
C PRO A 67 27.49 18.39 3.15
N LYS A 68 27.93 17.12 3.05
CA LYS A 68 27.10 16.06 2.47
C LYS A 68 25.76 16.12 3.20
N PRO A 69 24.62 16.16 2.49
CA PRO A 69 23.32 16.18 3.15
C PRO A 69 23.28 15.01 4.14
N ASP A 70 22.90 15.31 5.38
CA ASP A 70 22.81 14.33 6.46
C ASP A 70 21.81 13.24 6.04
N ARG A 71 22.35 12.08 5.64
CA ARG A 71 21.54 10.96 5.17
C ARG A 71 21.00 10.25 6.41
N THR A 72 19.69 10.04 6.45
CA THR A 72 19.07 9.21 7.49
C THR A 72 19.82 7.87 7.55
N PRO A 73 20.32 7.46 8.73
CA PRO A 73 21.01 6.19 8.90
C PRO A 73 20.06 5.02 8.63
N THR A 74 20.62 3.83 8.47
CA THR A 74 19.85 2.63 8.14
C THR A 74 20.10 1.55 9.16
N LEU A 75 19.05 0.82 9.51
CA LEU A 75 19.14 -0.28 10.45
C LEU A 75 19.80 -1.49 9.81
N ASN A 76 20.61 -2.20 10.60
CA ASN A 76 21.07 -3.54 10.27
C ASN A 76 20.05 -4.53 10.83
N LEU A 77 19.22 -5.08 9.96
CA LEU A 77 18.16 -6.01 10.36
C LEU A 77 18.69 -7.44 10.52
N THR A 78 18.08 -8.20 11.41
CA THR A 78 18.21 -9.67 11.40
C THR A 78 17.39 -10.27 10.26
N SER A 79 17.69 -11.51 9.86
CA SER A 79 16.89 -12.21 8.85
C SER A 79 15.43 -12.42 9.28
N GLU A 80 15.19 -12.56 10.58
CA GLU A 80 13.84 -12.63 11.15
C GLU A 80 13.11 -11.30 11.00
N GLN A 81 13.73 -10.18 11.39
CA GLN A 81 13.15 -8.85 11.22
C GLN A 81 12.86 -8.53 9.76
N GLU A 82 13.77 -8.89 8.84
CA GLU A 82 13.56 -8.69 7.41
C GLU A 82 12.37 -9.54 6.91
N THR A 83 12.25 -10.79 7.35
CA THR A 83 11.14 -11.67 6.97
C THR A 83 9.81 -11.14 7.51
N SER A 84 9.76 -10.77 8.79
CA SER A 84 8.55 -10.25 9.42
C SER A 84 8.10 -8.94 8.78
N LEU A 85 9.03 -8.04 8.41
CA LEU A 85 8.70 -6.81 7.68
C LEU A 85 8.23 -7.09 6.25
N LYS A 86 8.80 -8.07 5.55
CA LYS A 86 8.31 -8.49 4.22
C LYS A 86 6.90 -9.05 4.32
N ASN A 87 6.63 -9.87 5.33
CA ASN A 87 5.30 -10.44 5.55
C ASN A 87 4.28 -9.35 5.88
N LEU A 88 4.61 -8.45 6.82
CA LEU A 88 3.78 -7.31 7.20
C LEU A 88 3.39 -6.46 5.99
N LEU A 89 4.30 -6.29 5.03
CA LEU A 89 4.08 -5.45 3.85
C LEU A 89 3.58 -6.23 2.62
N GLY A 90 3.23 -7.52 2.75
CA GLY A 90 2.66 -8.32 1.66
C GLY A 90 3.67 -8.81 0.61
N PHE A 91 4.98 -8.84 0.92
CA PHE A 91 6.05 -9.28 0.03
C PHE A 91 6.71 -10.61 0.47
N SER A 92 5.99 -11.44 1.22
CA SER A 92 6.51 -12.69 1.82
C SER A 92 7.14 -13.66 0.81
N ASN A 93 6.59 -13.74 -0.40
CA ASN A 93 7.02 -14.67 -1.45
C ASN A 93 7.76 -13.97 -2.61
N GLU A 94 8.10 -12.70 -2.46
CA GLU A 94 8.64 -11.87 -3.54
C GLU A 94 10.16 -11.69 -3.44
N ALA A 95 10.85 -11.70 -4.59
CA ALA A 95 12.27 -11.45 -4.69
C ALA A 95 12.57 -9.94 -4.60
N VAL A 96 12.28 -9.33 -3.44
CA VAL A 96 12.48 -7.90 -3.16
C VAL A 96 13.58 -7.66 -2.13
N SER A 97 14.25 -6.52 -2.26
CA SER A 97 15.19 -5.98 -1.29
C SER A 97 14.47 -5.04 -0.32
N LEU A 98 14.86 -5.09 0.95
CA LEU A 98 14.29 -4.28 2.01
C LEU A 98 15.38 -3.45 2.70
N LYS A 99 15.07 -2.19 3.00
CA LYS A 99 15.94 -1.30 3.76
C LYS A 99 15.12 -0.42 4.70
N VAL A 100 15.57 -0.26 5.95
CA VAL A 100 14.88 0.59 6.94
C VAL A 100 15.70 1.84 7.23
N LEU A 101 15.05 3.00 7.17
CA LEU A 101 15.62 4.31 7.52
C LEU A 101 15.27 4.63 8.97
N ASP A 102 16.31 4.70 9.81
CA ASP A 102 16.32 5.00 11.26
C ASP A 102 16.10 6.52 11.46
N LYS A 103 14.83 6.95 11.43
CA LYS A 103 14.43 8.39 11.43
C LYS A 103 14.65 9.09 12.78
N GLN A 104 14.28 8.40 13.84
CA GLN A 104 14.50 8.66 15.25
C GLN A 104 15.95 8.46 15.74
N ARG A 105 16.79 7.68 15.03
CA ARG A 105 18.21 7.41 15.36
C ARG A 105 18.41 6.65 16.67
N ASP A 106 17.48 5.77 17.03
CA ASP A 106 17.55 4.95 18.24
C ASP A 106 18.27 3.59 17.98
N LYS A 107 18.56 3.29 16.71
CA LYS A 107 19.17 2.02 16.25
C LYS A 107 18.31 0.79 16.55
N ALA A 108 17.02 0.98 16.80
CA ALA A 108 16.04 -0.07 17.00
C ALA A 108 14.97 0.04 15.91
N LEU A 109 14.34 -1.08 15.58
CA LEU A 109 13.17 -1.06 14.71
C LEU A 109 11.99 -0.53 15.54
N SER A 110 11.57 0.70 15.27
CA SER A 110 10.54 1.37 16.08
C SER A 110 9.58 2.23 15.25
N ALA A 111 8.48 2.64 15.87
CA ALA A 111 7.47 3.43 15.18
C ALA A 111 8.07 4.77 14.71
N GLY A 112 7.78 5.15 13.47
CA GLY A 112 8.37 6.31 12.78
C GLY A 112 9.51 5.95 11.83
N ASP A 113 10.05 4.74 11.90
CA ASP A 113 10.98 4.23 10.90
C ASP A 113 10.35 4.09 9.54
N VAL A 114 11.16 4.25 8.50
CA VAL A 114 10.67 4.09 7.12
C VAL A 114 11.27 2.84 6.50
N VAL A 115 10.43 1.85 6.21
CA VAL A 115 10.77 0.71 5.37
C VAL A 115 10.69 1.12 3.91
N VAL A 116 11.72 0.79 3.14
CA VAL A 116 11.79 1.01 1.69
C VAL A 116 11.98 -0.35 1.03
N ILE A 117 11.04 -0.72 0.18
CA ILE A 117 11.07 -1.96 -0.61
C ILE A 117 11.51 -1.61 -2.02
N SER A 118 12.45 -2.37 -2.57
CA SER A 118 12.98 -2.17 -3.91
C SER A 118 13.11 -3.50 -4.65
N GLY A 119 12.91 -3.52 -5.96
CA GLY A 119 12.95 -4.76 -6.74
C GLY A 119 12.19 -4.66 -8.06
N GLY A 120 11.68 -5.79 -8.52
CA GLY A 120 10.95 -5.89 -9.79
C GLY A 120 11.84 -5.67 -11.03
N ILE A 121 11.20 -5.55 -12.20
CA ILE A 121 11.89 -5.47 -13.50
C ILE A 121 12.80 -4.25 -13.66
N THR A 122 12.52 -3.17 -12.93
CA THR A 122 13.31 -1.92 -12.96
C THR A 122 14.39 -1.88 -11.89
N GLY A 123 14.32 -2.76 -10.88
CA GLY A 123 15.21 -2.73 -9.70
C GLY A 123 15.05 -1.47 -8.84
N GLY A 124 14.00 -0.67 -9.06
CA GLY A 124 13.74 0.59 -8.36
C GLY A 124 12.95 0.40 -7.06
N GLU A 125 12.66 1.52 -6.38
CA GLU A 125 11.75 1.56 -5.24
C GLU A 125 10.34 1.15 -5.70
N ILE A 126 9.76 0.17 -5.00
CA ILE A 126 8.39 -0.31 -5.22
C ILE A 126 7.45 0.45 -4.29
N THR A 127 7.79 0.51 -3.00
CA THR A 127 6.99 1.18 -1.98
C THR A 127 7.84 1.65 -0.80
N ARG A 128 7.30 2.61 -0.04
CA ARG A 128 7.82 3.04 1.25
C ARG A 128 6.70 3.07 2.28
N HIS A 129 6.96 2.50 3.44
CA HIS A 129 6.02 2.44 4.55
C HIS A 129 6.64 3.05 5.80
N THR A 130 5.90 3.94 6.47
CA THR A 130 6.34 4.47 7.78
C THR A 130 5.71 3.62 8.86
N LEU A 131 6.53 2.92 9.64
CA LEU A 131 6.06 2.02 10.69
C LEU A 131 5.25 2.80 11.71
N THR A 132 4.04 2.33 11.95
CA THR A 132 3.15 2.79 13.01
C THR A 132 3.39 1.99 14.28
N GLN A 133 2.76 2.37 15.39
CA GLN A 133 2.82 1.55 16.60
C GLN A 133 2.15 0.18 16.39
N LYS A 134 1.06 0.11 15.62
CA LYS A 134 0.36 -1.13 15.25
C LYS A 134 1.32 -2.11 14.55
N ASP A 135 2.12 -1.60 13.61
CA ASP A 135 3.11 -2.40 12.89
C ASP A 135 4.17 -2.99 13.84
N ILE A 136 4.67 -2.18 14.77
CA ILE A 136 5.64 -2.63 15.77
C ILE A 136 5.04 -3.67 16.71
N ASP A 137 3.79 -3.48 17.13
CA ASP A 137 3.09 -4.44 17.98
C ASP A 137 2.90 -5.77 17.25
N GLN A 138 2.55 -5.74 15.96
CA GLN A 138 2.47 -6.94 15.11
C GLN A 138 3.81 -7.63 14.95
N LEU A 139 4.89 -6.89 14.66
CA LEU A 139 6.24 -7.44 14.52
C LEU A 139 6.75 -8.08 15.80
N ASN A 140 6.30 -7.59 16.97
CA ASN A 140 6.63 -8.16 18.28
C ASN A 140 5.69 -9.30 18.69
N GLY A 141 4.68 -9.65 17.89
CA GLY A 141 3.67 -10.65 18.23
C GLY A 141 2.70 -10.22 19.34
N ASN A 142 2.57 -8.92 19.58
CA ASN A 142 1.73 -8.31 20.62
C ASN A 142 0.36 -7.85 20.10
N THR A 143 -0.11 -8.35 18.95
CA THR A 143 -1.44 -8.01 18.44
C THR A 143 -2.52 -8.60 19.36
N SER A 144 -3.18 -7.75 20.15
CA SER A 144 -4.36 -8.14 20.90
C SER A 144 -5.61 -7.99 20.03
N LEU A 145 -6.46 -9.01 20.02
CA LEU A 145 -7.77 -8.93 19.37
C LEU A 145 -8.64 -7.85 20.04
N PRO A 146 -9.50 -7.14 19.29
CA PRO A 146 -10.43 -6.20 19.88
C PRO A 146 -11.33 -6.84 20.94
N GLN A 147 -11.66 -6.10 22.00
CA GLN A 147 -12.45 -6.63 23.11
C GLN A 147 -13.85 -7.04 22.66
N ASP A 148 -14.47 -6.29 21.76
CA ASP A 148 -15.77 -6.61 21.17
C ASP A 148 -15.75 -7.90 20.35
N PHE A 149 -14.67 -8.19 19.62
CA PHE A 149 -14.46 -9.50 18.99
C PHE A 149 -14.43 -10.61 20.03
N ILE A 150 -13.61 -10.47 21.09
CA ILE A 150 -13.46 -11.48 22.14
C ILE A 150 -14.79 -11.77 22.84
N ASP A 151 -15.49 -10.71 23.24
CA ASP A 151 -16.79 -10.82 23.93
C ASP A 151 -17.85 -11.45 23.03
N SER A 152 -17.87 -11.08 21.75
CA SER A 152 -18.85 -11.59 20.78
C SER A 152 -18.59 -13.04 20.41
N ARG A 153 -17.32 -13.46 20.25
CA ARG A 153 -16.95 -14.86 20.09
C ARG A 153 -17.39 -15.69 21.30
N ALA A 154 -17.17 -15.21 22.52
CA ALA A 154 -17.60 -15.91 23.73
C ALA A 154 -19.14 -16.06 23.82
N LYS A 155 -19.90 -15.03 23.42
CA LYS A 155 -21.38 -15.12 23.32
C LYS A 155 -21.81 -16.16 22.30
N TRP A 156 -21.16 -16.17 21.13
CA TRP A 156 -21.43 -17.15 20.09
C TRP A 156 -21.14 -18.58 20.53
N ASP A 157 -19.97 -18.81 21.14
CA ASP A 157 -19.58 -20.12 21.65
C ASP A 157 -20.60 -20.61 22.70
N ALA A 158 -21.05 -19.74 23.60
CA ALA A 158 -22.06 -20.07 24.60
C ALA A 158 -23.44 -20.37 23.98
N ALA A 159 -23.83 -19.65 22.93
CA ALA A 159 -25.11 -19.86 22.23
C ALA A 159 -25.10 -21.16 21.41
N SER A 160 -23.96 -21.54 20.85
CA SER A 160 -23.83 -22.66 19.90
C SER A 160 -23.36 -23.97 20.54
N SER A 161 -22.78 -23.95 21.75
CA SER A 161 -22.14 -25.13 22.37
C SER A 161 -23.01 -26.38 22.49
N ASN A 162 -24.33 -26.21 22.60
CA ASN A 162 -25.30 -27.30 22.73
C ASN A 162 -26.22 -27.43 21.50
N ALA A 163 -25.93 -26.71 20.42
CA ALA A 163 -26.71 -26.74 19.20
C ALA A 163 -26.60 -28.11 18.51
N GLN A 164 -27.73 -28.63 18.04
CA GLN A 164 -27.75 -29.74 17.09
C GLN A 164 -27.44 -29.25 15.66
N SER A 165 -27.94 -28.07 15.31
CA SER A 165 -27.66 -27.38 14.06
C SER A 165 -27.87 -25.88 14.23
N VAL A 166 -27.27 -25.10 13.35
CA VAL A 166 -27.45 -23.66 13.26
C VAL A 166 -27.86 -23.34 11.83
N SER A 167 -28.84 -22.46 11.66
CA SER A 167 -29.27 -21.97 10.36
C SER A 167 -29.23 -20.46 10.31
N TYR A 168 -28.85 -19.88 9.18
CA TYR A 168 -28.77 -18.43 9.00
C TYR A 168 -28.80 -18.06 7.51
N THR A 169 -29.11 -16.80 7.20
CA THR A 169 -28.98 -16.26 5.85
C THR A 169 -27.68 -15.46 5.75
N ALA A 170 -26.80 -15.82 4.81
CA ALA A 170 -25.56 -15.11 4.52
C ALA A 170 -25.61 -14.48 3.12
N GLN A 171 -25.00 -13.31 2.95
CA GLN A 171 -24.89 -12.66 1.65
C GLN A 171 -23.54 -11.94 1.53
N ASN A 172 -22.77 -12.31 0.52
CA ASN A 172 -21.53 -11.61 0.18
C ASN A 172 -21.83 -10.36 -0.65
N SER A 173 -21.01 -9.32 -0.47
CA SER A 173 -20.98 -8.13 -1.30
C SER A 173 -19.60 -8.03 -1.94
N CYS A 174 -19.52 -8.38 -3.24
CA CYS A 174 -18.29 -8.35 -4.02
C CYS A 174 -18.60 -8.10 -5.49
N PHE A 175 -17.58 -7.72 -6.27
CA PHE A 175 -17.68 -7.64 -7.73
C PHE A 175 -17.57 -9.03 -8.38
N CYS A 176 -18.50 -9.91 -8.00
CA CYS A 176 -18.57 -11.30 -8.43
C CYS A 176 -19.76 -11.54 -9.37
N PRO A 177 -19.82 -12.67 -10.09
CA PRO A 177 -21.03 -13.08 -10.79
C PRO A 177 -22.23 -13.12 -9.83
N PRO A 178 -23.46 -12.80 -10.32
CA PRO A 178 -24.64 -12.65 -9.46
C PRO A 178 -24.86 -13.81 -8.49
N ASP A 179 -24.64 -15.05 -8.94
CA ASP A 179 -24.80 -16.26 -8.14
C ASP A 179 -24.00 -16.29 -6.83
N TYR A 180 -22.86 -15.59 -6.74
CA TYR A 180 -22.05 -15.51 -5.51
C TYR A 180 -22.54 -14.44 -4.52
N THR A 181 -23.36 -13.49 -5.00
CA THR A 181 -23.84 -12.32 -4.23
C THR A 181 -25.31 -12.45 -3.84
N ARG A 182 -25.99 -13.51 -4.29
CA ARG A 182 -27.35 -13.83 -3.88
C ARG A 182 -27.37 -14.22 -2.39
N PRO A 183 -28.41 -13.84 -1.64
CA PRO A 183 -28.56 -14.31 -0.27
C PRO A 183 -28.76 -15.84 -0.26
N MET A 184 -28.08 -16.53 0.65
CA MET A 184 -28.13 -17.98 0.78
C MET A 184 -28.55 -18.37 2.19
N ASN A 185 -29.55 -19.25 2.30
CA ASN A 185 -29.92 -19.90 3.55
C ASN A 185 -29.00 -21.08 3.76
N LEU A 186 -28.22 -21.04 4.84
CA LEU A 186 -27.24 -22.05 5.20
C LEU A 186 -27.71 -22.79 6.44
N THR A 187 -27.43 -24.10 6.48
CA THR A 187 -27.52 -24.89 7.70
C THR A 187 -26.18 -25.55 7.95
N GLU A 188 -25.62 -25.31 9.13
CA GLU A 188 -24.41 -25.96 9.61
C GLU A 188 -24.71 -26.95 10.74
N GLN A 189 -23.95 -28.04 10.76
CA GLN A 189 -23.99 -29.07 11.78
C GLN A 189 -22.59 -29.68 11.94
N ASN A 190 -22.14 -29.84 13.18
CA ASN A 190 -20.83 -30.40 13.52
C ASN A 190 -19.66 -29.71 12.78
N GLY A 191 -19.71 -28.37 12.69
CA GLY A 191 -18.66 -27.57 12.06
C GLY A 191 -18.59 -27.70 10.54
N LYS A 192 -19.70 -28.06 9.88
CA LYS A 192 -19.79 -28.15 8.41
C LYS A 192 -21.12 -27.62 7.91
N ILE A 193 -21.10 -26.97 6.75
CA ILE A 193 -22.31 -26.64 5.99
C ILE A 193 -22.90 -27.94 5.43
N ILE A 194 -24.09 -28.32 5.89
CA ILE A 194 -24.80 -29.53 5.44
C ILE A 194 -25.88 -29.22 4.40
N ASP A 195 -26.37 -27.97 4.36
CA ASP A 195 -27.36 -27.51 3.39
C ASP A 195 -27.14 -26.04 3.02
N ALA A 196 -27.41 -25.72 1.76
CA ALA A 196 -27.31 -24.37 1.22
C ALA A 196 -28.30 -24.19 0.07
N THR A 197 -29.21 -23.22 0.22
CA THR A 197 -30.19 -22.85 -0.81
C THR A 197 -30.18 -21.34 -1.03
N TYR A 198 -30.48 -20.91 -2.25
CA TYR A 198 -30.68 -19.47 -2.50
C TYR A 198 -31.97 -19.00 -1.82
N ALA A 199 -31.89 -17.93 -1.03
CA ALA A 199 -33.02 -17.46 -0.23
C ALA A 199 -34.16 -16.85 -1.06
N ASP A 200 -33.87 -16.43 -2.30
CA ASP A 200 -34.82 -15.84 -3.25
C ASP A 200 -35.61 -16.90 -4.06
N THR A 201 -35.00 -18.04 -4.43
CA THR A 201 -35.63 -19.08 -5.25
C THR A 201 -35.86 -20.41 -4.52
N GLY A 202 -35.14 -20.66 -3.43
CA GLY A 202 -35.13 -21.95 -2.74
C GLY A 202 -34.35 -23.06 -3.47
N GLU A 203 -33.73 -22.74 -4.60
CA GLU A 203 -32.91 -23.68 -5.36
C GLU A 203 -31.63 -24.02 -4.60
N ALA A 204 -31.16 -25.26 -4.74
CA ALA A 204 -29.90 -25.69 -4.15
C ALA A 204 -28.73 -24.86 -4.72
N VAL A 205 -27.85 -24.39 -3.83
CA VAL A 205 -26.61 -23.72 -4.25
C VAL A 205 -25.71 -24.75 -4.93
N PRO A 206 -25.20 -24.46 -6.15
CA PRO A 206 -24.30 -25.37 -6.87
C PRO A 206 -23.04 -25.71 -6.06
N SER A 207 -22.52 -26.92 -6.22
CA SER A 207 -21.36 -27.40 -5.43
C SER A 207 -20.14 -26.49 -5.55
N TYR A 208 -19.85 -25.95 -6.74
CA TYR A 208 -18.71 -25.06 -6.96
C TYR A 208 -18.78 -23.73 -6.18
N ILE A 209 -19.96 -23.33 -5.72
CA ILE A 209 -20.15 -22.19 -4.79
C ILE A 209 -20.18 -22.71 -3.36
N ARG A 210 -20.95 -23.77 -3.12
CA ARG A 210 -21.16 -24.35 -1.79
C ARG A 210 -19.85 -24.76 -1.11
N ASP A 211 -18.89 -25.28 -1.88
CA ASP A 211 -17.60 -25.76 -1.37
C ASP A 211 -16.70 -24.61 -0.87
N GLY A 212 -17.02 -23.35 -1.23
CA GLY A 212 -16.34 -22.14 -0.72
C GLY A 212 -17.09 -21.40 0.39
N LEU A 213 -18.23 -21.94 0.87
CA LEU A 213 -18.98 -21.32 1.95
C LEU A 213 -18.32 -21.60 3.31
N LEU A 214 -18.32 -20.59 4.16
CA LEU A 214 -17.76 -20.66 5.51
C LEU A 214 -18.86 -20.83 6.56
N THR A 215 -18.60 -21.71 7.52
CA THR A 215 -19.32 -21.84 8.79
C THR A 215 -19.16 -20.58 9.64
N MET A 216 -19.99 -20.44 10.67
CA MET A 216 -19.88 -19.30 11.58
C MET A 216 -18.51 -19.23 12.27
N ASN A 217 -17.96 -20.37 12.68
CA ASN A 217 -16.63 -20.42 13.30
C ASN A 217 -15.54 -20.01 12.31
N GLU A 218 -15.60 -20.50 11.07
CA GLU A 218 -14.64 -20.10 10.03
C GLU A 218 -14.75 -18.60 9.70
N ARG A 219 -15.93 -17.98 9.84
CA ARG A 219 -16.08 -16.52 9.73
C ARG A 219 -15.39 -15.77 10.89
N PHE A 220 -15.45 -16.29 12.11
CA PHE A 220 -14.67 -15.74 13.22
C PHE A 220 -13.17 -15.90 13.00
N ASP A 221 -12.74 -17.06 12.51
CA ASP A 221 -11.32 -17.34 12.25
C ASP A 221 -10.79 -16.42 11.13
N GLN A 222 -11.60 -16.15 10.10
CA GLN A 222 -11.31 -15.16 9.05
C GLN A 222 -11.15 -13.73 9.61
N LEU A 223 -11.98 -13.33 10.58
CA LEU A 223 -11.86 -12.04 11.25
C LEU A 223 -10.63 -11.97 12.16
N GLU A 224 -10.35 -13.03 12.90
CA GLU A 224 -9.13 -13.14 13.71
C GLU A 224 -7.88 -13.01 12.84
N GLU A 225 -7.84 -13.71 11.71
CA GLU A 225 -6.75 -13.59 10.73
C GLU A 225 -6.63 -12.16 10.21
N ALA A 226 -7.72 -11.47 9.87
CA ALA A 226 -7.68 -10.07 9.44
C ALA A 226 -7.06 -9.15 10.52
N TYR A 227 -7.43 -9.34 11.80
CA TYR A 227 -6.84 -8.57 12.89
C TYR A 227 -5.34 -8.86 13.08
N LEU A 228 -4.96 -10.14 13.07
CA LEU A 228 -3.60 -10.59 13.32
C LEU A 228 -2.65 -10.29 12.16
N SER A 229 -3.13 -10.39 10.92
CA SER A 229 -2.39 -10.02 9.70
C SER A 229 -2.33 -8.52 9.47
N GLY A 230 -3.18 -7.76 10.17
CA GLY A 230 -3.06 -6.32 10.26
C GLY A 230 -3.81 -5.51 9.24
N ALA A 231 -4.92 -6.03 8.72
CA ALA A 231 -5.78 -5.36 7.74
C ALA A 231 -5.93 -3.86 8.03
N ASP A 232 -5.81 -3.06 6.97
CA ASP A 232 -5.85 -1.60 7.01
C ASP A 232 -7.17 -1.07 7.59
N ARG A 233 -8.29 -1.75 7.30
CA ARG A 233 -9.59 -1.45 7.90
C ARG A 233 -10.42 -2.71 8.15
N ILE A 234 -11.01 -2.76 9.34
CA ILE A 234 -11.97 -3.80 9.73
C ILE A 234 -13.16 -3.09 10.39
N ASP A 235 -14.32 -3.17 9.75
CA ASP A 235 -15.60 -2.73 10.32
C ASP A 235 -16.48 -3.96 10.55
N VAL A 236 -16.83 -4.25 11.81
CA VAL A 236 -17.69 -5.37 12.16
C VAL A 236 -18.83 -4.90 13.05
N SER A 237 -20.03 -5.38 12.77
CA SER A 237 -21.19 -5.28 13.67
C SER A 237 -21.59 -6.66 14.13
N TYR A 238 -21.62 -6.89 15.44
CA TYR A 238 -22.05 -8.15 16.03
C TYR A 238 -23.52 -8.11 16.44
N ASP A 239 -24.20 -9.26 16.35
CA ASP A 239 -25.53 -9.40 16.95
C ASP A 239 -25.42 -9.27 18.48
N PRO A 240 -26.23 -8.40 19.13
CA PRO A 240 -26.09 -8.14 20.56
C PRO A 240 -26.43 -9.34 21.44
N SER A 241 -27.27 -10.26 20.96
CA SER A 241 -27.82 -11.39 21.72
C SER A 241 -26.99 -12.65 21.56
N LEU A 242 -26.65 -13.00 20.32
CA LEU A 242 -25.99 -14.25 19.94
C LEU A 242 -24.51 -14.05 19.58
N GLY A 243 -24.04 -12.82 19.40
CA GLY A 243 -22.62 -12.51 19.21
C GLY A 243 -22.05 -12.79 17.83
N TYR A 244 -22.81 -13.34 16.88
CA TYR A 244 -22.29 -13.60 15.53
C TYR A 244 -22.03 -12.28 14.75
N PRO A 245 -21.05 -12.25 13.83
CA PRO A 245 -20.82 -11.09 12.95
C PRO A 245 -22.00 -10.91 11.98
N SER A 246 -22.82 -9.89 12.22
CA SER A 246 -24.01 -9.57 11.42
C SER A 246 -23.70 -8.76 10.16
N SER A 247 -22.63 -7.96 10.18
CA SER A 247 -22.09 -7.25 9.03
C SER A 247 -20.59 -7.11 9.19
N VAL A 248 -19.86 -7.37 8.10
CA VAL A 248 -18.41 -7.33 8.06
C VAL A 248 -17.97 -6.63 6.80
N TYR A 249 -16.98 -5.73 6.96
CA TYR A 249 -16.16 -5.19 5.89
C TYR A 249 -14.70 -5.25 6.33
N VAL A 250 -13.85 -5.87 5.52
CA VAL A 250 -12.41 -5.94 5.71
C VAL A 250 -11.74 -5.44 4.43
N ASP A 251 -10.79 -4.54 4.60
CA ASP A 251 -9.87 -4.04 3.58
C ASP A 251 -8.47 -4.33 4.12
N GLN A 252 -7.80 -5.33 3.53
CA GLN A 252 -6.49 -5.78 3.95
C GLN A 252 -5.44 -4.70 3.66
N SER A 253 -5.55 -4.03 2.52
CA SER A 253 -4.67 -2.94 2.12
C SER A 253 -5.37 -1.92 1.23
N PHE A 254 -5.39 -0.66 1.67
CA PHE A 254 -5.97 0.46 0.91
C PHE A 254 -5.33 0.69 -0.47
N MET A 255 -4.18 0.08 -0.72
CA MET A 255 -3.40 0.22 -1.95
C MET A 255 -3.66 -0.89 -2.98
N ILE A 256 -4.43 -1.93 -2.61
CA ILE A 256 -4.73 -3.08 -3.47
C ILE A 256 -6.23 -3.09 -3.76
N ALA A 257 -6.60 -2.96 -5.04
CA ALA A 257 -8.01 -3.01 -5.43
C ALA A 257 -8.54 -4.45 -5.47
N ASP A 258 -9.83 -4.60 -5.19
CA ASP A 258 -10.63 -5.83 -5.35
C ASP A 258 -10.22 -6.99 -4.42
N GLU A 259 -9.51 -6.70 -3.32
CA GLU A 259 -9.23 -7.68 -2.25
C GLU A 259 -10.20 -7.58 -1.07
N GLU A 260 -11.03 -6.53 -1.05
CA GLU A 260 -11.94 -6.25 0.05
C GLU A 260 -13.00 -7.35 0.22
N LEU A 261 -13.19 -7.74 1.47
CA LEU A 261 -14.18 -8.72 1.88
C LEU A 261 -15.36 -8.01 2.52
N SER A 262 -16.56 -8.21 1.98
CA SER A 262 -17.80 -7.70 2.59
C SER A 262 -18.89 -8.75 2.60
N TYR A 263 -19.57 -8.90 3.73
CA TYR A 263 -20.72 -9.79 3.85
C TYR A 263 -21.66 -9.38 4.99
N THR A 264 -22.88 -9.93 4.93
CA THR A 264 -23.88 -9.82 5.99
C THR A 264 -24.39 -11.19 6.39
N ILE A 265 -24.75 -11.34 7.66
CA ILE A 265 -25.39 -12.53 8.21
C ILE A 265 -26.59 -12.10 9.03
N LYS A 266 -27.73 -12.78 8.86
CA LYS A 266 -28.97 -12.47 9.57
C LYS A 266 -29.80 -13.72 9.81
N ASP A 267 -30.89 -13.52 10.56
CA ASP A 267 -31.92 -14.52 10.80
C ASP A 267 -31.35 -15.82 11.40
N LEU A 268 -30.31 -15.70 12.24
CA LEU A 268 -29.66 -16.85 12.85
C LEU A 268 -30.57 -17.52 13.86
N ALA A 269 -30.72 -18.84 13.70
CA ALA A 269 -31.48 -19.70 14.60
C ALA A 269 -30.61 -20.89 15.01
N VAL A 270 -30.61 -21.17 16.31
CA VAL A 270 -29.94 -22.33 16.91
C VAL A 270 -31.01 -23.38 17.23
N ALA A 271 -30.87 -24.58 16.68
CA ALA A 271 -31.72 -25.70 17.03
C ALA A 271 -31.10 -26.46 18.20
N ALA A 272 -31.83 -26.56 19.31
CA ALA A 272 -31.45 -27.40 20.44
C ALA A 272 -31.69 -28.89 20.13
N LYS A 273 -30.97 -29.77 20.83
CA LYS A 273 -31.22 -31.21 20.84
C LYS A 273 -32.59 -31.58 21.42
#